data_AF-A0A821XWJ2-F1
#
_entry.id   AF-A0A821XWJ2-F1
#
_cell.length_a   1.000
_cell.length_b   1.000
_cell.length_c   1.000
_cell.angle_alpha   90.00
_cell.angle_beta   90.00
_cell.angle_gamma   90.00
#
_symmetry.space_group_name_H-M   'P 1'
#
loop_
_entity.id
_entity.type
_entity.pdbx_description
1 polymer ?
#
loop_
_entity_poly.entity_id
_entity_poly.type
_entity_poly.pdbx_seq_one_letter_code
_entity_poly.pdbx_strand_id
1 'polypeptide(L)'
;VRMQLLGSAGNEAKKKQQQLLQQQQQQKLQNKENRKKKEPTQSRPQSSTTASAFIDDDEGEQQEDEEEKAKRLSEDARLLSTLTGQPVADDPLTNVIGVCAPWVTLNNYKYKVKVLPGGLGKKGKNVQAALKFFAMDRTATQLEKDLIKIVKDQEVSRNLPSGKVKFVLPSYVKLK
;
A
#
# COMPACT_ATOMS: atom_id res chain seq x y z
N VAL A 1 74.33 -36.84 9.12
CA VAL A 1 73.50 -37.57 8.12
C VAL A 1 72.40 -38.25 8.93
N ARG A 2 71.10 -37.99 8.84
CA ARG A 2 70.27 -37.35 7.82
C ARG A 2 68.90 -37.09 8.46
N MET A 3 68.50 -35.81 8.44
CA MET A 3 67.12 -35.32 8.33
C MET A 3 66.25 -36.25 7.47
N GLN A 4 65.04 -36.63 7.91
CA GLN A 4 63.81 -36.74 7.09
C GLN A 4 62.71 -37.50 7.86
N LEU A 5 61.46 -37.02 7.74
CA LEU A 5 60.20 -37.54 8.31
C LEU A 5 60.00 -37.24 9.81
N LEU A 6 59.13 -36.33 10.27
CA LEU A 6 57.73 -36.12 9.89
C LEU A 6 57.32 -34.72 10.43
N GLY A 7 57.20 -33.71 9.56
CA GLY A 7 56.90 -32.33 9.98
C GLY A 7 55.97 -31.57 9.03
N SER A 8 55.14 -32.28 8.25
CA SER A 8 54.56 -31.70 7.02
C SER A 8 53.06 -31.96 6.81
N ALA A 9 52.23 -32.01 7.86
CA ALA A 9 50.77 -32.13 7.67
C ALA A 9 49.94 -30.97 8.26
N GLY A 10 50.47 -30.22 9.23
CA GLY A 10 49.70 -29.16 9.93
C GLY A 10 49.75 -27.77 9.29
N ASN A 11 50.85 -27.43 8.60
CA ASN A 11 51.07 -26.07 8.08
C ASN A 11 50.45 -25.83 6.70
N GLU A 12 50.28 -26.86 5.87
CA GLU A 12 49.68 -26.72 4.54
C GLU A 12 48.17 -26.45 4.60
N ALA A 13 47.47 -27.06 5.57
CA ALA A 13 46.04 -26.85 5.76
C ALA A 13 45.70 -25.41 6.17
N LYS A 14 46.49 -24.82 7.08
CA LYS A 14 46.31 -23.41 7.50
C LYS A 14 46.62 -22.42 6.37
N LYS A 15 47.65 -22.72 5.56
CA LYS A 15 48.01 -21.87 4.40
C LYS A 15 46.94 -21.91 3.30
N LYS A 16 46.36 -23.07 3.02
CA LYS A 16 45.22 -23.20 2.08
C LYS A 16 43.97 -22.46 2.56
N GLN A 17 43.65 -22.53 3.84
CA GLN A 17 42.47 -21.84 4.39
C GLN A 17 42.63 -20.31 4.32
N GLN A 18 43.82 -19.79 4.60
CA GLN A 18 44.09 -18.35 4.55
C GLN A 18 44.10 -17.81 3.10
N GLN A 19 44.61 -18.59 2.13
CA GLN A 19 44.53 -18.22 0.71
C GLN A 19 43.08 -18.17 0.19
N LEU A 20 42.22 -19.10 0.60
CA LEU A 20 40.82 -19.13 0.17
C LEU A 20 40.03 -17.91 0.68
N LEU A 21 40.26 -17.51 1.94
CA LEU A 21 39.66 -16.31 2.54
C LEU A 21 40.12 -15.02 1.84
N GLN A 22 41.40 -14.94 1.47
CA GLN A 22 41.95 -13.77 0.77
C GLN A 22 41.41 -13.68 -0.68
N GLN A 23 41.25 -14.81 -1.37
CA GLN A 23 40.66 -14.85 -2.71
C GLN A 23 39.16 -14.46 -2.70
N GLN A 24 38.41 -14.87 -1.66
CA GLN A 24 36.99 -14.50 -1.54
C GLN A 24 36.78 -13.01 -1.23
N GLN A 25 37.71 -12.37 -0.50
CA GLN A 25 37.66 -10.91 -0.28
C GLN A 25 37.99 -10.11 -1.54
N GLN A 26 38.95 -10.56 -2.36
CA GLN A 26 39.28 -9.89 -3.63
C GLN A 26 38.13 -9.94 -4.65
N GLN A 27 37.39 -11.06 -4.72
CA GLN A 27 36.19 -11.14 -5.59
C GLN A 27 35.06 -10.19 -5.17
N LYS A 28 34.88 -9.94 -3.87
CA LYS A 28 33.85 -8.99 -3.37
C LYS A 28 34.20 -7.54 -3.68
N LEU A 29 35.48 -7.18 -3.76
CA LEU A 29 35.92 -5.83 -4.08
C LEU A 29 35.76 -5.53 -5.59
N GLN A 30 36.08 -6.48 -6.46
CA GLN A 30 35.93 -6.31 -7.91
C GLN A 30 34.46 -6.21 -8.36
N ASN A 31 33.52 -6.90 -7.70
CA ASN A 31 32.10 -6.84 -8.06
C ASN A 31 31.40 -5.54 -7.63
N LYS A 32 32.03 -4.74 -6.74
CA LYS A 32 31.49 -3.46 -6.27
C LYS A 32 31.84 -2.29 -7.21
N GLU A 33 32.88 -2.45 -8.03
CA GLU A 33 33.33 -1.43 -8.98
C GLU A 33 32.53 -1.44 -10.30
N ASN A 34 31.94 -2.58 -10.68
CA ASN A 34 31.14 -2.72 -11.91
C ASN A 34 29.66 -2.29 -11.79
N ARG A 35 29.16 -1.93 -10.60
CA ARG A 35 27.78 -1.46 -10.41
C ARG A 35 27.60 0.07 -10.47
N LYS A 36 28.69 0.84 -10.64
CA LYS A 36 28.66 2.32 -10.63
C LYS A 36 28.74 3.00 -12.01
N LYS A 37 28.63 2.27 -13.13
CA LYS A 37 28.78 2.83 -14.50
C LYS A 37 27.60 2.54 -15.45
N LYS A 38 26.35 2.61 -14.98
CA LYS A 38 25.17 2.71 -15.86
C LYS A 38 24.16 3.70 -15.29
N GLU A 39 24.47 4.99 -15.43
CA GLU A 39 23.41 5.97 -15.68
C GLU A 39 22.99 5.85 -17.15
N PRO A 40 21.70 6.07 -17.44
CA PRO A 40 21.38 6.98 -18.52
C PRO A 40 20.41 8.06 -18.04
N THR A 41 20.95 9.25 -18.18
CA THR A 41 20.34 10.55 -18.42
C THR A 41 18.95 10.54 -19.07
N GLN A 42 18.16 11.47 -18.57
CA GLN A 42 16.94 12.07 -19.09
C GLN A 42 16.77 12.05 -20.63
N SER A 43 15.60 11.56 -21.07
CA SER A 43 14.91 12.08 -22.25
C SER A 43 13.41 11.96 -22.03
N ARG A 44 12.76 13.12 -21.89
CA ARG A 44 11.32 13.33 -21.99
C ARG A 44 10.89 13.04 -23.45
N PRO A 45 9.81 12.29 -23.66
CA PRO A 45 8.81 12.74 -24.62
C PRO A 45 7.43 12.81 -23.98
N GLN A 46 6.69 13.84 -24.39
CA GLN A 46 5.29 14.04 -24.09
C GLN A 46 4.42 13.02 -24.83
N SER A 47 3.23 12.80 -24.27
CA SER A 47 1.99 12.36 -24.93
C SER A 47 1.99 11.02 -25.68
N SER A 48 1.34 10.02 -25.09
CA SER A 48 0.24 9.28 -25.75
C SER A 48 -0.42 8.33 -24.76
N THR A 49 -1.68 8.63 -24.45
CA THR A 49 -2.81 7.72 -24.20
C THR A 49 -2.50 6.22 -24.24
N THR A 50 -2.63 5.53 -23.10
CA THR A 50 -3.17 4.17 -22.98
C THR A 50 -3.48 3.89 -21.50
N ALA A 51 -4.60 4.42 -21.01
CA ALA A 51 -5.28 3.84 -19.85
C ALA A 51 -6.25 2.80 -20.42
N SER A 52 -5.80 1.56 -20.50
CA SER A 52 -6.58 0.44 -21.01
C SER A 52 -6.55 -0.70 -20.00
N ALA A 53 -7.73 -1.31 -19.81
CA ALA A 53 -8.05 -2.44 -18.95
C ALA A 53 -8.33 -2.09 -17.48
N PHE A 54 -9.60 -1.80 -17.16
CA PHE A 54 -10.56 -2.77 -16.62
C PHE A 54 -11.95 -2.12 -16.53
N ILE A 55 -12.64 -2.02 -17.67
CA ILE A 55 -14.10 -1.95 -17.71
C ILE A 55 -14.48 -3.12 -18.61
N ASP A 56 -15.17 -4.10 -18.03
CA ASP A 56 -15.90 -5.13 -18.78
C ASP A 56 -17.04 -4.35 -19.44
N ASP A 57 -16.86 -4.04 -20.71
CA ASP A 57 -17.79 -3.30 -21.55
C ASP A 57 -18.88 -4.28 -21.98
N ASP A 58 -19.85 -4.52 -21.09
CA ASP A 58 -21.18 -4.98 -21.47
C ASP A 58 -22.05 -3.72 -21.67
N GLU A 59 -21.64 -2.87 -22.61
CA GLU A 59 -22.45 -1.73 -23.05
C GLU A 59 -23.48 -2.24 -24.06
N GLY A 60 -24.64 -2.62 -23.55
CA GLY A 60 -25.86 -2.28 -24.28
C GLY A 60 -25.94 -0.76 -24.32
N GLU A 61 -25.45 -0.12 -25.40
CA GLU A 61 -25.66 1.30 -25.68
C GLU A 61 -27.18 1.56 -25.74
N GLN A 62 -27.77 1.86 -24.59
CA GLN A 62 -29.03 2.57 -24.56
C GLN A 62 -28.70 3.99 -24.99
N GLN A 63 -29.23 4.42 -26.13
CA GLN A 63 -29.26 5.84 -26.48
C GLN A 63 -30.12 6.56 -25.42
N GLU A 64 -29.49 6.92 -24.31
CA GLU A 64 -30.07 7.85 -23.35
C GLU A 64 -30.12 9.23 -24.00
N ASP A 65 -31.27 9.88 -23.89
CA ASP A 65 -31.44 11.28 -24.28
C ASP A 65 -30.42 12.15 -23.53
N GLU A 66 -29.83 13.14 -24.19
CA GLU A 66 -28.90 14.09 -23.57
C GLU A 66 -29.55 14.78 -22.34
N GLU A 67 -30.86 15.03 -22.39
CA GLU A 67 -31.59 15.57 -21.25
C GLU A 67 -31.67 14.60 -20.07
N GLU A 68 -31.85 13.30 -20.33
CA GLU A 68 -31.93 12.27 -19.30
C GLU A 68 -30.57 12.07 -18.65
N LYS A 69 -29.50 12.01 -19.45
CA LYS A 69 -28.12 11.96 -18.97
C LYS A 69 -27.76 13.17 -18.09
N ALA A 70 -28.16 14.38 -18.51
CA ALA A 70 -27.92 15.59 -17.72
C ALA A 70 -28.64 15.55 -16.36
N LYS A 71 -29.87 15.04 -16.31
CA LYS A 71 -30.62 14.84 -15.07
C LYS A 71 -29.91 13.85 -14.15
N ARG A 72 -29.49 12.68 -14.67
CA ARG A 72 -28.75 11.66 -13.89
C ARG A 72 -27.45 12.21 -13.29
N LEU A 73 -26.64 12.90 -14.07
CA LEU A 73 -25.41 13.53 -13.59
C LEU A 73 -25.68 14.57 -12.49
N SER A 74 -26.77 15.34 -12.62
CA SER A 74 -27.19 16.30 -11.60
C SER A 74 -27.64 15.61 -10.31
N GLU A 75 -28.31 14.46 -10.40
CA GLU A 75 -28.73 13.66 -9.25
C GLU A 75 -27.54 13.02 -8.55
N ASP A 76 -26.59 12.46 -9.31
CA ASP A 76 -25.35 11.89 -8.77
C ASP A 76 -24.51 12.95 -8.05
N ALA A 77 -24.38 14.15 -8.62
CA ALA A 77 -23.69 15.26 -7.97
C ALA A 77 -24.35 15.66 -6.64
N ARG A 78 -25.69 15.67 -6.59
CA ARG A 78 -26.44 15.91 -5.36
C ARG A 78 -26.19 14.82 -4.34
N LEU A 79 -26.24 13.54 -4.74
CA LEU A 79 -25.96 12.42 -3.85
C LEU A 79 -24.55 12.51 -3.27
N LEU A 80 -23.54 12.77 -4.11
CA LEU A 80 -22.15 12.92 -3.69
C LEU A 80 -21.96 14.07 -2.69
N SER A 81 -22.73 15.16 -2.83
CA SER A 81 -22.69 16.29 -1.89
C SER A 81 -23.22 15.96 -0.49
N THR A 82 -23.98 14.86 -0.34
CA THR A 82 -24.45 14.40 0.98
C THR A 82 -23.39 13.64 1.77
N LEU A 83 -22.31 13.19 1.12
CA LEU A 83 -21.24 12.43 1.76
C LEU A 83 -20.25 13.38 2.44
N THR A 84 -19.83 13.03 3.66
CA THR A 84 -18.79 13.77 4.40
C THR A 84 -17.63 12.86 4.81
N GLY A 85 -16.41 13.40 4.68
CA GLY A 85 -15.18 12.78 5.20
C GLY A 85 -14.75 13.31 6.59
N GLN A 86 -15.35 14.41 7.04
CA GLN A 86 -15.14 15.04 8.36
C GLN A 86 -16.49 15.16 9.07
N PRO A 87 -17.00 14.08 9.69
CA PRO A 87 -18.23 14.18 10.46
C PRO A 87 -18.07 15.13 11.65
N VAL A 88 -19.04 16.02 11.84
CA VAL A 88 -19.21 16.87 13.03
C VAL A 88 -20.39 16.38 13.87
N ALA A 89 -20.50 16.88 15.11
CA ALA A 89 -21.50 16.37 16.07
C ALA A 89 -22.96 16.60 15.64
N ASP A 90 -23.21 17.64 14.85
CA ASP A 90 -24.55 18.01 14.37
C ASP A 90 -24.92 17.33 13.04
N ASP A 91 -24.04 16.49 12.46
CA ASP A 91 -24.30 15.84 11.19
C ASP A 91 -25.32 14.68 11.35
N PRO A 92 -26.33 14.57 10.47
CA PRO A 92 -27.31 13.47 10.48
C PRO A 92 -26.74 12.20 9.83
N LEU A 93 -25.72 11.60 10.46
CA LEU A 93 -25.06 10.41 9.92
C LEU A 93 -25.98 9.18 10.02
N THR A 94 -26.18 8.50 8.89
CA THR A 94 -27.01 7.29 8.83
C THR A 94 -26.17 6.04 8.56
N ASN A 95 -25.11 6.16 7.75
CA ASN A 95 -24.30 5.03 7.28
C ASN A 95 -22.82 5.42 7.16
N VAL A 96 -21.96 4.41 7.11
CA VAL A 96 -20.52 4.57 6.85
C VAL A 96 -20.13 3.72 5.65
N ILE A 97 -19.36 4.31 4.73
CA ILE A 97 -18.92 3.67 3.49
C ILE A 97 -17.39 3.62 3.49
N GLY A 98 -16.83 2.43 3.21
CA GLY A 98 -15.39 2.25 3.03
C GLY A 98 -14.98 2.49 1.58
N VAL A 99 -14.13 3.50 1.35
CA VAL A 99 -13.60 3.84 0.01
C VAL A 99 -12.09 3.58 -0.08
N CYS A 100 -11.61 3.25 -1.27
CA CYS A 100 -10.19 3.16 -1.57
C CYS A 100 -9.83 4.21 -2.62
N ALA A 101 -8.93 5.13 -2.28
CA ALA A 101 -8.54 6.25 -3.13
C ALA A 101 -7.06 6.62 -2.93
N PRO A 102 -6.46 7.39 -3.85
CA PRO A 102 -5.12 7.95 -3.64
C PRO A 102 -5.03 8.74 -2.32
N TRP A 103 -3.89 8.64 -1.63
CA TRP A 103 -3.72 9.23 -0.29
C TRP A 103 -3.97 10.73 -0.24
N VAL A 104 -3.61 11.46 -1.31
CA VAL A 104 -3.77 12.92 -1.42
C VAL A 104 -5.25 13.30 -1.43
N THR A 105 -6.12 12.50 -2.05
CA THR A 105 -7.57 12.73 -2.09
C THR A 105 -8.21 12.58 -0.71
N LEU A 106 -7.63 11.75 0.14
CA LEU A 106 -8.11 11.48 1.49
C LEU A 106 -7.59 12.48 2.53
N ASN A 107 -7.05 13.63 2.12
CA ASN A 107 -6.46 14.56 3.08
C ASN A 107 -7.48 15.04 4.12
N ASN A 108 -8.71 15.31 3.67
CA ASN A 108 -9.82 15.79 4.48
C ASN A 108 -10.67 14.65 5.06
N TYR A 109 -10.11 13.45 5.24
CA TYR A 109 -10.82 12.34 5.88
C TYR A 109 -10.33 12.11 7.31
N LYS A 110 -11.28 11.95 8.25
CA LYS A 110 -11.00 11.76 9.68
C LYS A 110 -10.46 10.36 9.90
N TYR A 111 -11.14 9.38 9.32
CA TYR A 111 -10.79 7.97 9.36
C TYR A 111 -10.06 7.56 8.09
N LYS A 112 -8.73 7.44 8.17
CA LYS A 112 -7.91 7.01 7.03
C LYS A 112 -6.72 6.17 7.47
N VAL A 113 -6.34 5.22 6.64
CA VAL A 113 -5.17 4.34 6.85
C VAL A 113 -4.42 4.18 5.54
N LYS A 114 -3.10 4.08 5.62
CA LYS A 114 -2.29 3.86 4.42
C LYS A 114 -2.21 2.36 4.15
N VAL A 115 -2.61 1.97 2.94
CA VAL A 115 -2.57 0.59 2.48
C VAL A 115 -1.27 0.35 1.70
N LEU A 116 -0.51 -0.67 2.08
CA LEU A 116 0.70 -1.10 1.40
C LEU A 116 0.52 -2.50 0.81
N PRO A 117 0.90 -2.73 -0.46
CA PRO A 117 0.89 -4.07 -1.06
C PRO A 117 2.00 -4.95 -0.45
N GLY A 118 1.81 -6.28 -0.52
CA GLY A 118 2.85 -7.26 -0.14
C GLY A 118 2.92 -7.61 1.36
N GLY A 119 1.84 -7.37 2.12
CA GLY A 119 1.80 -7.66 3.55
C GLY A 119 1.79 -9.16 3.90
N LEU A 120 2.02 -9.49 5.17
CA LEU A 120 1.88 -10.86 5.69
C LEU A 120 0.43 -11.23 6.04
N GLY A 121 -0.45 -10.24 6.22
CA GLY A 121 -1.83 -10.42 6.68
C GLY A 121 -2.89 -10.50 5.56
N LYS A 122 -4.00 -11.19 5.85
CA LYS A 122 -5.21 -11.19 5.00
C LYS A 122 -5.88 -9.82 5.06
N LYS A 123 -6.48 -9.36 3.95
CA LYS A 123 -7.19 -8.07 3.87
C LYS A 123 -8.26 -7.90 4.95
N GLY A 124 -9.12 -8.89 5.16
CA GLY A 124 -10.18 -8.84 6.17
C GLY A 124 -9.68 -8.64 7.60
N LYS A 125 -8.56 -9.28 7.99
CA LYS A 125 -7.98 -9.09 9.33
C LYS A 125 -7.45 -7.67 9.53
N ASN A 126 -6.83 -7.09 8.50
CA ASN A 126 -6.35 -5.71 8.56
C ASN A 126 -7.51 -4.70 8.60
N VAL A 127 -8.56 -4.92 7.80
CA VAL A 127 -9.79 -4.10 7.82
C VAL A 127 -10.43 -4.14 9.20
N GLN A 128 -10.65 -5.33 9.75
CA GLN A 128 -11.23 -5.47 11.08
C GLN A 128 -10.41 -4.75 12.15
N ALA A 129 -9.08 -4.83 12.07
CA ALA A 129 -8.19 -4.12 12.98
C ALA A 129 -8.29 -2.59 12.83
N ALA A 130 -8.40 -2.08 11.60
CA ALA A 130 -8.59 -0.64 11.37
C ALA A 130 -9.95 -0.13 11.83
N LEU A 131 -11.05 -0.84 11.56
CA LEU A 131 -12.37 -0.45 12.04
C LEU A 131 -12.43 -0.41 13.57
N LYS A 132 -11.82 -1.40 14.24
CA LYS A 132 -11.66 -1.38 15.71
C LYS A 132 -10.84 -0.19 16.18
N PHE A 133 -9.74 0.12 15.51
CA PHE A 133 -8.92 1.28 15.84
C PHE A 133 -9.69 2.60 15.70
N PHE A 134 -10.50 2.75 14.65
CA PHE A 134 -11.35 3.93 14.46
C PHE A 134 -12.46 4.04 15.51
N ALA A 135 -13.10 2.93 15.88
CA ALA A 135 -14.12 2.91 16.93
C ALA A 135 -13.57 3.24 18.34
N MET A 136 -12.25 3.13 18.54
CA MET A 136 -11.57 3.50 19.79
C MET A 136 -11.11 4.96 19.83
N ASP A 137 -11.32 5.72 18.76
CA ASP A 137 -10.95 7.13 18.73
C ASP A 137 -11.74 7.91 19.81
N ARG A 138 -11.01 8.70 20.60
CA ARG A 138 -11.57 9.51 21.68
C ARG A 138 -12.26 10.77 21.17
N THR A 139 -11.90 11.22 19.96
CA THR A 139 -12.49 12.39 19.31
C THR A 139 -13.75 12.05 18.51
N ALA A 140 -14.11 10.77 18.44
CA ALA A 140 -15.31 10.29 17.76
C ALA A 140 -16.55 10.41 18.65
N THR A 141 -17.66 10.90 18.08
CA THR A 141 -18.97 10.86 18.73
C THR A 141 -19.44 9.42 18.94
N GLN A 142 -20.41 9.22 19.84
CA GLN A 142 -20.95 7.88 20.10
C GLN A 142 -21.62 7.30 18.84
N LEU A 143 -22.34 8.15 18.10
CA LEU A 143 -22.99 7.80 16.85
C LEU A 143 -21.97 7.31 15.81
N GLU A 144 -20.87 8.04 15.60
CA GLU A 144 -19.79 7.60 14.69
C GLU A 144 -19.25 6.21 15.06
N LYS A 145 -18.99 5.98 16.35
CA LYS A 145 -18.46 4.69 16.83
C LYS A 145 -19.43 3.55 16.56
N ASP A 146 -20.73 3.80 16.73
CA ASP A 146 -21.74 2.76 16.56
C ASP A 146 -21.96 2.45 15.07
N LEU A 147 -21.95 3.46 14.20
CA LEU A 147 -21.97 3.24 12.75
C LEU A 147 -20.73 2.48 12.26
N ILE A 148 -19.53 2.83 12.74
CA ILE A 148 -18.28 2.16 12.35
C ILE A 148 -18.31 0.66 12.73
N LYS A 149 -18.91 0.30 13.85
CA LYS A 149 -19.02 -1.11 14.29
C LYS A 149 -19.97 -1.94 13.44
N ILE A 150 -20.96 -1.31 12.80
CA ILE A 150 -21.95 -1.99 11.95
C ILE A 150 -21.37 -2.31 10.57
N VAL A 151 -20.32 -1.60 10.14
CA VAL A 151 -19.66 -1.82 8.85
C VAL A 151 -19.14 -3.24 8.73
N LYS A 152 -19.52 -3.92 7.64
CA LYS A 152 -19.07 -5.28 7.36
C LYS A 152 -17.67 -5.28 6.78
N ASP A 153 -16.76 -6.03 7.42
CA ASP A 153 -15.38 -6.20 6.97
C ASP A 153 -15.26 -6.67 5.51
N GLN A 154 -16.21 -7.48 5.03
CA GLN A 154 -16.22 -8.03 3.68
C GLN A 154 -16.45 -6.97 2.60
N GLU A 155 -17.37 -6.03 2.84
CA GLU A 155 -17.72 -4.97 1.89
C GLU A 155 -16.52 -4.03 1.69
N VAL A 156 -15.86 -3.63 2.77
CA VAL A 156 -14.64 -2.81 2.71
C VAL A 156 -13.47 -3.58 2.08
N SER A 157 -13.32 -4.86 2.40
CA SER A 157 -12.26 -5.70 1.86
C SER A 157 -12.37 -5.95 0.35
N ARG A 158 -13.57 -5.80 -0.23
CA ARG A 158 -13.78 -5.91 -1.70
C ARG A 158 -13.16 -4.73 -2.44
N ASN A 159 -13.13 -3.55 -1.83
CA ASN A 159 -12.62 -2.32 -2.45
C ASN A 159 -11.09 -2.18 -2.38
N LEU A 160 -10.40 -3.10 -1.71
CA LEU A 160 -8.94 -3.08 -1.58
C LEU A 160 -8.26 -3.84 -2.72
N PRO A 161 -7.02 -3.45 -3.09
CA PRO A 161 -6.23 -4.17 -4.08
C PRO A 161 -6.12 -5.67 -3.78
N SER A 162 -6.07 -6.47 -4.85
CA SER A 162 -5.94 -7.92 -4.77
C SER A 162 -4.65 -8.34 -4.04
N GLY A 163 -4.75 -9.45 -3.30
CA GLY A 163 -3.62 -10.05 -2.59
C GLY A 163 -3.53 -9.65 -1.12
N LYS A 164 -2.32 -9.75 -0.57
CA LYS A 164 -2.05 -9.44 0.84
C LYS A 164 -1.66 -7.99 1.00
N VAL A 165 -2.32 -7.31 1.92
CA VAL A 165 -2.09 -5.89 2.21
C VAL A 165 -1.64 -5.71 3.64
N LYS A 166 -0.85 -4.67 3.89
CA LYS A 166 -0.46 -4.19 5.21
C LYS A 166 -1.08 -2.82 5.42
N PHE A 167 -1.74 -2.63 6.56
CA PHE A 167 -2.25 -1.33 6.95
C PHE A 167 -1.22 -0.62 7.83
N VAL A 168 -1.00 0.66 7.56
CA VAL A 168 -0.23 1.56 8.40
C VAL A 168 -1.21 2.57 8.98
N LEU A 169 -1.48 2.41 10.28
CA LEU A 169 -2.36 3.32 11.01
C LEU A 169 -1.63 4.66 11.21
N PRO A 170 -2.30 5.81 11.02
CA PRO A 170 -1.72 7.07 11.44
C PRO A 170 -1.50 7.00 12.95
N SER A 171 -0.28 7.27 13.39
CA SER A 171 -0.02 7.50 14.80
C SER A 171 -0.85 8.72 15.19
N TYR A 172 -1.86 8.55 16.05
CA TYR A 172 -2.51 9.69 16.69
C TYR A 172 -1.44 10.39 17.52
N VAL A 173 -0.73 11.35 16.92
CA VAL A 173 -0.02 12.37 17.66
C VAL A 173 -1.12 13.04 18.46
N LYS A 174 -1.08 12.89 19.79
CA LYS A 174 -2.01 13.53 20.71
C LYS A 174 -2.17 14.98 20.25
N LEU A 175 -3.34 15.32 19.73
CA LEU A 175 -3.75 16.70 19.54
C LEU A 175 -3.64 17.32 20.95
N LYS A 176 -2.66 18.21 21.11
CA LYS A 176 -2.45 18.99 22.33
C LYS A 176 -3.59 19.98 22.49
#